data_AF-A0A352B6T9-F1
#
_entry.id   AF-A0A352B6T9-F1
#
_cell.length_a   1.000
_cell.length_b   1.000
_cell.length_c   1.000
_cell.angle_alpha   90.00
_cell.angle_beta   90.00
_cell.angle_gamma   90.00
#
_symmetry.space_group_name_H-M   'P 1'
#
loop_
_entity.id
_entity.type
_entity.pdbx_description
1 polymer ?
#
loop_
_entity_poly.entity_id
_entity_poly.type
_entity_poly.pdbx_seq_one_letter_code
_entity_poly.pdbx_strand_id
1 'polypeptide(L)'
;MKLVRCQVLKNSDGLFEADIRYISVEEFHLWKYLMEAKHGLHVAASQVMLWVDKEEYISHRAFYDRFPRIPVTRVSFLNPCEGLETLCPVTRYLPTERAAELTRLLVRHYRLPEGEAPDLVKKAGYCLVQPGEDVEPAVAPPPPKER
;
A
#
# COMPACT_ATOMS: atom_id res chain seq x y z
N MET A 1 -7.42 -8.15 7.17
CA MET A 1 -7.66 -7.19 6.06
C MET A 1 -7.07 -7.76 4.77
N LYS A 2 -7.79 -7.79 3.65
CA LYS A 2 -7.21 -8.23 2.37
C LYS A 2 -6.48 -7.09 1.67
N LEU A 3 -5.25 -7.33 1.23
CA LEU A 3 -4.40 -6.37 0.52
C LEU A 3 -3.94 -6.95 -0.82
N VAL A 4 -3.72 -6.09 -1.80
CA VAL A 4 -3.03 -6.41 -3.05
C VAL A 4 -1.58 -5.97 -2.92
N ARG A 5 -0.64 -6.92 -3.09
CA ARG A 5 0.76 -6.63 -3.37
C ARG A 5 0.89 -6.32 -4.85
N CYS A 6 1.45 -5.16 -5.16
CA CYS A 6 1.75 -4.78 -6.54
C CYS A 6 3.10 -4.11 -6.65
N GLN A 7 3.64 -4.11 -7.86
CA GLN A 7 4.84 -3.39 -8.23
C GLN A 7 4.44 -2.17 -9.05
N VAL A 8 4.93 -1.00 -8.65
CA VAL A 8 4.84 0.22 -9.43
C VAL A 8 6.15 0.38 -10.17
N LEU A 9 6.09 0.33 -11.50
CA LEU A 9 7.24 0.55 -12.36
C LEU A 9 7.25 2.00 -12.80
N LYS A 10 8.34 2.70 -12.49
CA LYS A 10 8.61 4.03 -13.01
C LYS A 10 9.61 3.90 -14.17
N ASN A 11 9.27 4.49 -15.31
CA ASN A 11 10.22 4.63 -16.40
C ASN A 11 10.98 5.94 -16.20
N SER A 12 12.20 5.86 -15.68
CA SER A 12 13.14 6.98 -15.57
C SER A 12 14.43 6.60 -16.27
N ASP A 13 14.76 7.31 -17.35
CA ASP A 13 16.04 7.25 -18.07
C ASP A 13 16.52 5.82 -18.40
N GLY A 14 15.61 4.92 -18.79
CA GLY A 14 15.94 3.56 -19.22
C GLY A 14 16.19 2.55 -18.10
N LEU A 15 16.08 2.95 -16.83
CA LEU A 15 16.11 2.06 -15.67
C LEU A 15 14.71 1.94 -15.07
N PHE A 16 14.21 0.69 -14.96
CA PHE A 16 12.97 0.40 -14.28
C PHE A 16 13.23 0.30 -12.77
N GLU A 17 12.90 1.36 -12.03
CA GLU A 17 12.79 1.26 -10.57
C GLU A 17 11.41 0.69 -10.22
N ALA A 18 11.42 -0.49 -9.59
CA ALA A 18 10.22 -1.15 -9.10
C ALA A 18 10.04 -0.87 -7.60
N ASP A 19 8.91 -0.26 -7.23
CA ASP A 19 8.55 -0.03 -5.84
C ASP A 19 7.35 -0.91 -5.45
N ILE A 20 7.45 -1.58 -4.30
CA ILE A 20 6.38 -2.46 -3.81
C ILE A 20 5.34 -1.63 -3.06
N ARG A 21 4.08 -1.86 -3.39
CA ARG A 21 2.92 -1.26 -2.72
C ARG A 21 1.98 -2.34 -2.19
N TYR A 22 1.38 -2.03 -1.05
CA TYR A 22 0.33 -2.82 -0.41
C TYR A 22 -0.93 -1.96 -0.35
N ILE A 23 -1.93 -2.31 -1.14
CA ILE A 23 -3.16 -1.50 -1.31
C ILE A 23 -4.35 -2.32 -0.82
N SER A 24 -5.34 -1.69 -0.19
CA SER A 24 -6.60 -2.38 0.14
C SER A 24 -7.23 -2.95 -1.14
N VAL A 25 -7.75 -4.17 -1.09
CA VAL A 25 -8.49 -4.75 -2.24
C VAL A 25 -9.63 -3.84 -2.69
N GLU A 26 -10.31 -3.19 -1.75
CA GLU A 26 -11.44 -2.28 -2.00
C GLU A 26 -11.02 -1.03 -2.80
N GLU A 27 -9.79 -0.56 -2.60
CA GLU A 27 -9.27 0.65 -3.22
C GLU A 27 -8.45 0.36 -4.49
N PHE A 28 -8.04 -0.89 -4.70
CA PHE A 28 -6.98 -1.25 -5.64
C PHE A 28 -7.28 -0.84 -7.09
N HIS A 29 -8.48 -1.12 -7.60
CA HIS A 29 -8.81 -0.83 -9.00
C HIS A 29 -8.82 0.68 -9.29
N LEU A 30 -9.41 1.48 -8.39
CA LEU A 30 -9.43 2.93 -8.51
C LEU A 30 -8.01 3.49 -8.40
N TRP A 31 -7.24 3.01 -7.41
CA TRP A 31 -5.86 3.43 -7.23
C TRP A 31 -4.99 3.10 -8.45
N LYS A 32 -5.10 1.88 -8.99
CA LYS A 32 -4.39 1.44 -10.20
C LYS A 32 -4.74 2.36 -11.37
N TYR A 33 -6.03 2.59 -11.62
CA TYR A 33 -6.46 3.49 -12.67
C TYR A 33 -5.87 4.90 -12.52
N LEU A 34 -5.84 5.46 -11.30
CA LEU A 34 -5.24 6.78 -11.06
C LEU A 34 -3.72 6.77 -11.33
N MET A 35 -3.00 5.74 -10.89
CA MET A 35 -1.56 5.63 -11.12
C MET A 35 -1.23 5.54 -12.62
N GLU A 36 -2.01 4.76 -13.37
CA GLU A 36 -1.79 4.53 -14.81
C GLU A 36 -2.27 5.73 -15.64
N ALA A 37 -3.51 6.18 -15.44
CA ALA A 37 -4.13 7.21 -16.27
C ALA A 37 -3.65 8.63 -15.93
N LYS A 38 -3.48 8.96 -14.65
CA LYS A 38 -3.13 10.32 -14.21
C LYS A 38 -1.63 10.51 -14.01
N HIS A 39 -0.94 9.49 -13.51
CA HIS A 39 0.48 9.60 -13.16
C HIS A 39 1.41 8.92 -14.18
N GLY A 40 0.87 8.23 -15.19
CA GLY A 40 1.67 7.59 -16.24
C GLY A 40 2.58 6.47 -15.73
N LEU A 41 2.28 5.90 -14.57
CA LEU A 41 3.03 4.80 -13.96
C LEU A 41 2.45 3.46 -14.42
N HIS A 42 3.28 2.43 -14.53
CA HIS A 42 2.76 1.08 -14.82
C HIS A 42 2.61 0.28 -13.53
N VAL A 43 1.46 -0.36 -13.33
CA VAL A 43 1.17 -1.14 -12.13
C VAL A 43 1.00 -2.61 -12.48
N ALA A 44 1.98 -3.42 -12.08
CA ALA A 44 1.89 -4.87 -12.15
C ALA A 44 1.29 -5.40 -10.85
N ALA A 45 0.03 -5.86 -10.90
CA ALA A 45 -0.58 -6.59 -9.80
C ALA A 45 0.15 -7.93 -9.63
N SER A 46 0.44 -8.33 -8.40
CA SER A 46 1.15 -9.58 -8.16
C SER A 46 0.33 -10.59 -7.38
N GLN A 47 -0.34 -10.19 -6.29
CA GLN A 47 -0.90 -11.16 -5.35
C GLN A 47 -1.89 -10.54 -4.36
N VAL A 48 -2.96 -11.25 -3.99
CA VAL A 48 -3.78 -10.91 -2.81
C VAL A 48 -3.17 -11.57 -1.57
N MET A 49 -3.14 -10.83 -0.46
CA MET A 49 -2.63 -11.31 0.83
C MET A 49 -3.55 -10.90 1.96
N LEU A 50 -3.47 -11.63 3.07
CA LEU A 50 -4.17 -11.29 4.30
C LEU A 50 -3.21 -10.55 5.24
N TRP A 51 -3.47 -9.27 5.50
CA TRP A 51 -2.82 -8.56 6.59
C TRP A 51 -3.52 -8.85 7.92
N VAL A 52 -2.72 -9.26 8.90
CA VAL A 52 -3.08 -9.48 10.30
C VAL A 52 -2.20 -8.61 11.19
N ASP A 53 -2.77 -8.09 12.27
CA ASP A 53 -1.95 -7.36 13.25
C ASP A 53 -1.04 -8.31 14.03
N LYS A 54 0.01 -7.77 14.65
CA LYS A 54 1.03 -8.57 15.33
C LYS A 54 0.45 -9.32 16.53
N GLU A 55 -0.46 -8.70 17.27
CA GLU A 55 -1.09 -9.29 18.46
C GLU A 55 -2.01 -10.46 18.07
N GLU A 56 -2.83 -10.27 17.03
CA GLU A 56 -3.67 -11.30 16.41
C GLU A 56 -2.82 -12.45 15.88
N TYR A 57 -1.70 -12.15 15.22
CA TYR A 57 -0.76 -13.14 14.73
C TYR A 57 -0.23 -14.01 15.87
N ILE A 58 0.24 -13.39 16.96
CA ILE A 58 0.78 -14.09 18.13
C ILE A 58 -0.30 -14.99 18.74
N SER A 59 -1.54 -14.49 18.83
CA SER A 59 -2.66 -15.21 19.43
C SER A 59 -3.07 -16.46 18.64
N HIS A 60 -2.88 -16.46 17.31
CA HIS A 60 -3.22 -17.56 16.41
C HIS A 60 -2.00 -18.15 15.70
N ARG A 61 -0.82 -18.05 16.32
CA ARG A 61 0.46 -18.38 15.69
C ARG A 61 0.50 -19.78 15.10
N ALA A 62 -0.05 -20.77 15.80
CA ALA A 62 -0.11 -22.16 15.33
C ALA A 62 -0.83 -22.32 13.98
N PHE A 63 -1.82 -21.47 13.70
CA PHE A 63 -2.53 -21.46 12.43
C PHE A 63 -1.79 -20.65 11.37
N TYR A 64 -1.19 -19.51 11.73
CA TYR A 64 -0.57 -18.61 10.76
C TYR A 64 0.87 -18.99 10.35
N ASP A 65 1.63 -19.69 11.19
CA ASP A 65 3.04 -20.06 10.91
C ASP A 65 3.21 -20.96 9.67
N ARG A 66 2.13 -21.53 9.13
CA ARG A 66 2.14 -22.33 7.90
C ARG A 66 2.15 -21.49 6.61
N PHE A 67 1.92 -20.18 6.70
CA PHE A 67 1.91 -19.28 5.55
C PHE A 67 3.20 -18.45 5.51
N PRO A 68 3.81 -18.24 4.32
CA PRO A 68 4.86 -17.25 4.18
C PRO A 68 4.36 -15.88 4.64
N ARG A 69 5.19 -15.16 5.41
CA ARG A 69 4.82 -13.88 6.02
C ARG A 69 5.78 -12.78 5.61
N ILE A 70 5.20 -11.61 5.34
CA ILE A 70 5.95 -10.39 5.01
C ILE A 70 5.61 -9.32 6.06
N PRO A 71 6.60 -8.76 6.77
CA PRO A 71 6.37 -7.67 7.72
C PRO A 71 5.79 -6.43 7.03
N VAL A 72 4.62 -6.01 7.48
CA VAL A 72 3.94 -4.82 6.95
C VAL A 72 3.34 -4.00 8.09
N THR A 73 3.69 -2.72 8.13
CA THR A 73 3.21 -1.76 9.12
C THR A 73 2.00 -1.02 8.57
N ARG A 74 0.88 -1.07 9.30
CA ARG A 74 -0.27 -0.21 9.04
C ARG A 74 -0.04 1.14 9.69
N VAL A 75 -0.25 2.20 8.93
CA VAL A 75 -0.20 3.59 9.38
C VAL A 75 -1.58 4.20 9.16
N SER A 76 -2.17 4.74 10.21
CA SER A 76 -3.48 5.36 10.15
C SER A 76 -3.52 6.69 10.89
N PHE A 77 -4.22 7.67 10.35
CA PHE A 77 -4.46 8.99 10.96
C PHE A 77 -5.72 9.61 10.37
N LEU A 78 -6.21 10.68 11.01
CA LEU A 78 -7.32 11.48 10.51
C LEU A 78 -6.79 12.67 9.72
N ASN A 79 -7.34 12.90 8.54
CA ASN A 79 -7.03 14.06 7.71
C ASN A 79 -8.27 14.93 7.51
N PRO A 80 -8.20 16.26 7.66
CA PRO A 80 -9.31 17.14 7.31
C PRO A 80 -9.76 16.94 5.86
N CYS A 81 -11.05 16.68 5.65
CA CYS A 81 -11.61 16.59 4.31
C CYS A 81 -11.77 18.02 3.76
N GLU A 82 -11.09 18.36 2.67
CA GLU A 82 -11.16 19.71 2.10
C GLU A 82 -12.61 20.08 1.73
N GLY A 83 -13.07 21.23 2.22
CA GLY A 83 -14.43 21.72 1.98
C GLY A 83 -15.52 21.10 2.86
N LEU A 84 -15.18 20.25 3.83
CA LEU A 84 -16.12 19.67 4.78
C LEU A 84 -15.62 19.87 6.23
N GLU A 85 -16.54 20.01 7.18
CA GLU A 85 -16.24 20.04 8.62
C GLU A 85 -15.96 18.64 9.20
N THR A 86 -15.46 17.72 8.37
CA THR A 86 -15.31 16.30 8.72
C THR A 86 -13.87 15.82 8.54
N LEU A 87 -13.54 14.75 9.26
CA LEU A 87 -12.24 14.09 9.19
C LEU A 87 -12.35 12.80 8.37
N CYS A 88 -11.45 12.66 7.40
CA CYS A 88 -11.32 11.51 6.52
C CYS A 88 -10.25 10.58 7.09
N PRO A 89 -10.58 9.31 7.43
CA PRO A 89 -9.57 8.36 7.87
C PRO A 89 -8.64 8.01 6.70
N VAL A 90 -7.34 8.15 6.95
CA VAL A 90 -6.29 7.70 6.03
C VAL A 90 -5.68 6.45 6.60
N THR A 91 -5.66 5.37 5.83
CA THR A 91 -4.96 4.13 6.19
C THR A 91 -4.03 3.72 5.07
N ARG A 92 -2.78 3.44 5.39
CA ARG A 92 -1.76 2.96 4.45
C ARG A 92 -1.00 1.78 5.03
N TYR A 93 -0.54 0.88 4.16
CA TYR A 93 0.23 -0.30 4.51
C TYR A 93 1.62 -0.17 3.88
N LEU A 94 2.65 -0.19 4.72
CA LEU A 94 4.03 0.10 4.34
C LEU A 94 4.93 -1.10 4.64
N PRO A 95 5.93 -1.42 3.80
CA PRO A 95 6.98 -2.37 4.18
C PRO A 95 7.58 -1.96 5.52
N THR A 96 7.67 -2.90 6.47
CA THR A 96 8.10 -2.54 7.83
C THR A 96 9.50 -1.95 7.86
N GLU A 97 10.45 -2.42 7.03
CA GLU A 97 11.81 -1.87 6.98
C GLU A 97 11.87 -0.39 6.58
N ARG A 98 10.90 0.09 5.80
CA ARG A 98 10.84 1.48 5.29
C ARG A 98 9.73 2.29 5.93
N ALA A 99 8.96 1.72 6.86
CA ALA A 99 7.77 2.36 7.41
C ALA A 99 8.08 3.70 8.07
N ALA A 100 9.20 3.85 8.77
CA ALA A 100 9.60 5.11 9.40
C ALA A 100 9.83 6.23 8.38
N GLU A 101 10.59 5.94 7.32
CA GLU A 101 10.87 6.87 6.23
C GLU A 101 9.59 7.24 5.47
N LEU A 102 8.86 6.23 5.00
CA LEU A 102 7.65 6.41 4.20
C LEU A 102 6.54 7.10 4.97
N THR A 103 6.43 6.90 6.30
CA THR A 103 5.46 7.66 7.10
C THR A 103 5.77 9.15 7.10
N ARG A 104 7.05 9.54 7.19
CA ARG A 104 7.43 10.97 7.17
C ARG A 104 7.06 11.61 5.84
N LEU A 105 7.30 10.90 4.73
CA LEU A 105 6.91 11.37 3.40
C LEU A 105 5.39 11.44 3.25
N LEU A 106 4.68 10.39 3.67
CA LEU A 106 3.22 10.32 3.65
C LEU A 106 2.61 11.51 4.37
N VAL A 107 3.01 11.77 5.62
CA VAL A 107 2.46 12.85 6.45
C VAL A 107 2.71 14.23 5.83
N ARG A 108 3.86 14.46 5.17
CA ARG A 108 4.14 15.73 4.47
C ARG A 108 3.19 16.01 3.30
N HIS A 109 2.55 14.99 2.72
CA HIS A 109 1.56 15.19 1.67
C HIS A 109 0.22 15.67 2.19
N TYR A 110 -0.04 15.53 3.49
CA TYR A 110 -1.29 15.97 4.10
C TYR A 110 -1.08 17.33 4.76
N ARG A 111 -2.02 18.25 4.53
CA ARG A 111 -2.06 19.56 5.17
C ARG A 111 -2.63 19.41 6.58
N LEU A 112 -1.85 18.80 7.45
CA LEU A 112 -2.23 18.70 8.86
C LEU A 112 -2.10 20.09 9.50
N PRO A 113 -2.97 20.43 10.47
CA PRO A 113 -2.90 21.71 11.18
C PRO A 113 -1.50 21.93 11.78
N GLU A 114 -0.93 23.12 11.62
CA GLU A 114 0.37 23.45 12.20
C GLU A 114 0.32 23.32 13.73
N GLY A 115 1.28 22.58 14.30
CA GLY A 115 1.45 22.45 15.76
C GLY A 115 0.81 21.22 16.40
N GLU A 116 -0.06 20.49 15.70
CA GLU A 116 -0.60 19.21 16.19
C GLU A 116 0.02 18.05 15.39
N ALA A 117 0.68 17.13 16.10
CA ALA A 117 1.05 15.87 15.49
C ALA A 117 -0.26 15.15 15.10
N PRO A 118 -0.39 14.63 13.87
CA PRO A 118 -1.54 13.80 13.54
C PRO A 118 -1.69 12.70 14.58
N ASP A 119 -2.92 12.32 14.93
CA ASP A 119 -3.19 11.11 15.73
C ASP A 119 -2.79 9.86 14.93
N LEU A 120 -1.48 9.67 14.83
CA LEU A 120 -0.80 8.78 13.92
C LEU A 120 -0.58 7.47 14.64
N VAL A 121 -1.45 6.52 14.34
CA VAL A 121 -1.36 5.18 14.88
C VAL A 121 -0.57 4.31 13.92
N LYS A 122 0.51 3.70 14.43
CA LYS A 122 1.28 2.68 13.71
C LYS A 122 1.02 1.33 14.36
N LYS A 123 0.58 0.35 13.57
CA LYS A 123 0.46 -1.04 14.01
C LYS A 123 1.37 -1.94 13.18
N ALA A 124 2.24 -2.66 13.85
CA ALA A 124 3.02 -3.73 13.23
C ALA A 124 2.09 -4.90 12.91
N GLY A 125 2.38 -5.60 11.82
CA GLY A 125 1.62 -6.77 11.40
C GLY A 125 2.34 -7.54 10.30
N TYR A 126 1.65 -8.53 9.76
CA TYR A 126 2.19 -9.41 8.73
C TYR A 126 1.17 -9.57 7.61
N CYS A 127 1.64 -9.49 6.37
CA CYS A 127 0.90 -10.02 5.22
C CYS A 127 1.20 -11.50 5.08
N LEU A 128 0.16 -12.32 5.12
CA LEU A 128 0.20 -13.76 4.92
C LEU A 128 -0.10 -14.05 3.45
N VAL A 129 0.82 -14.75 2.81
CA VAL A 129 0.69 -15.16 1.41
C VAL A 129 -0.18 -16.41 1.34
N GLN A 130 -1.33 -16.32 0.68
CA GLN A 130 -2.17 -17.48 0.41
C GLN A 130 -1.72 -18.16 -0.89
N PRO A 131 -1.52 -19.49 -0.90
CA PRO A 131 -1.21 -20.20 -2.13
C PRO A 131 -2.42 -20.16 -3.09
N GLY A 132 -2.25 -19.56 -4.27
CA GLY A 132 -3.23 -19.59 -5.36
C GLY A 132 -4.11 -18.34 -5.57
N GLU A 133 -3.96 -17.26 -4.79
CA GLU A 133 -4.64 -15.97 -5.05
C GLU A 133 -3.74 -15.00 -5.85
N ASP A 134 -3.39 -15.39 -7.09
CA ASP A 134 -2.76 -14.47 -8.03
C ASP A 134 -3.83 -13.53 -8.62
N VAL A 135 -3.55 -12.23 -8.61
CA VAL A 135 -4.40 -11.23 -9.29
C VAL A 135 -3.85 -11.14 -10.71
N GLU A 136 -4.67 -11.51 -11.71
CA GLU A 136 -4.45 -11.44 -13.18
C GLU A 136 -3.02 -11.14 -13.68
N PRO A 137 -2.47 -11.93 -14.62
CA PRO A 137 -1.15 -11.68 -15.16
C PRO A 137 -1.05 -10.24 -15.70
N ALA A 138 0.03 -9.56 -15.34
CA ALA A 138 0.34 -8.21 -15.82
C ALA A 138 0.19 -8.15 -17.35
N VAL A 139 -0.83 -7.43 -17.82
CA VAL A 139 -0.96 -7.10 -19.23
C VAL A 139 0.26 -6.28 -19.61
N ALA A 140 1.02 -6.76 -20.61
CA ALA A 140 2.24 -6.13 -21.07
C ALA A 140 2.03 -4.63 -21.31
N PRO A 141 2.99 -3.77 -20.92
CA PRO A 141 2.84 -2.33 -21.10
C PRO A 141 2.57 -2.02 -22.59
N PRO A 142 1.63 -1.10 -22.89
CA PRO A 142 1.36 -0.71 -24.27
C PRO A 142 2.64 -0.13 -24.90
N PRO A 143 2.88 -0.39 -26.20
CA PRO A 143 4.08 0.11 -26.88
C PRO A 143 4.14 1.64 -26.78
N PRO A 144 5.35 2.22 -26.70
CA PRO A 144 5.52 3.66 -26.64
C PRO A 144 4.85 4.30 -27.86
N LYS A 145 4.03 5.33 -27.63
CA LYS A 145 3.42 6.12 -28.71
C LYS A 145 4.55 6.85 -29.44
N GLU A 146 4.81 6.48 -30.69
CA GLU A 146 5.66 7.26 -31.58
C GLU A 146 5.05 8.66 -31.73
N ARG A 147 5.89 9.69 -31.57
CA ARG A 147 5.53 11.10 -31.69
C ARG A 147 5.54 11.53 -33.15
#